data_AF-A0A7C5H6G3-F1
#
_entry.id   AF-A0A7C5H6G3-F1
#
_cell.length_a   1.000
_cell.length_b   1.000
_cell.length_c   1.000
_cell.angle_alpha   90.00
_cell.angle_beta   90.00
_cell.angle_gamma   90.00
#
_symmetry.space_group_name_H-M   'P 1'
#
loop_
_entity.id
_entity.type
_entity.pdbx_description
1 polymer ?
#
loop_
_entity_poly.entity_id
_entity_poly.type
_entity_poly.pdbx_seq_one_letter_code
_entity_poly.pdbx_strand_id
1 'polypeptide(L)'
;LAGSIGEMSRYTLSKFYRNIDPKLTRIFIVEAAERILGTFAPELSSKATRELEKLGVQVWTSSMVSDVDADGVQIGRERIEAATVLWAAGIKASDLGRMMGVETDRSDRIVVENDLSLPGHPEVFAGGDQACFMLENGATLPGIAPVAMQEGNAIGKTILNDIKGKPRKPFKYRDKGQMATIGRNKAIVEIGNLKINGAFAWFTWLLVHIYYLSTFRHRVFVLMQWAWSYFTFGYGARLIVNRDWRIYREKKQGCDDDSSS
;
A
#
# COMPACT_ATOMS: atom_id res chain seq x y z
N LEU A 1 -2.40 -5.93 -4.46
CA LEU A 1 -3.81 -6.27 -4.20
C LEU A 1 -4.57 -6.57 -5.50
N ALA A 2 -4.81 -5.57 -6.37
CA ALA A 2 -5.58 -5.75 -7.60
C ALA A 2 -5.07 -6.89 -8.50
N GLY A 3 -3.76 -7.02 -8.71
CA GLY A 3 -3.21 -8.13 -9.48
C GLY A 3 -3.43 -9.51 -8.83
N SER A 4 -3.39 -9.62 -7.50
CA SER A 4 -3.72 -10.85 -6.78
C SER A 4 -5.19 -11.23 -6.95
N ILE A 5 -6.10 -10.24 -6.90
CA ILE A 5 -7.54 -10.46 -7.15
C ILE A 5 -7.77 -10.88 -8.60
N GLY A 6 -7.12 -10.22 -9.57
CA GLY A 6 -7.21 -10.55 -10.98
C GLY A 6 -6.74 -11.98 -11.28
N GLU A 7 -5.63 -12.39 -10.67
CA GLU A 7 -5.10 -13.75 -10.79
C GLU A 7 -6.05 -14.78 -10.16
N MET A 8 -6.55 -14.50 -8.95
CA MET A 8 -7.49 -15.37 -8.26
C MET A 8 -8.77 -15.55 -9.06
N SER A 9 -9.34 -14.48 -9.59
CA SER A 9 -10.57 -14.50 -10.38
C SER A 9 -10.42 -15.32 -11.66
N ARG A 10 -9.30 -15.13 -12.39
CA ARG A 10 -9.12 -15.73 -13.73
C ARG A 10 -8.58 -17.15 -13.73
N TYR A 11 -7.74 -17.51 -12.76
CA TYR A 11 -7.02 -18.79 -12.78
C TYR A 11 -7.41 -19.73 -11.64
N THR A 12 -7.80 -19.19 -10.48
CA THR A 12 -8.15 -20.01 -9.31
C THR A 12 -9.64 -20.26 -9.25
N LEU A 13 -10.47 -19.22 -9.08
CA LEU A 13 -11.90 -19.35 -8.85
C LEU A 13 -12.64 -19.94 -10.05
N SER A 14 -12.17 -19.67 -11.28
CA SER A 14 -12.78 -20.20 -12.50
C SER A 14 -12.84 -21.74 -12.56
N LYS A 15 -12.05 -22.44 -11.73
CA LYS A 15 -12.04 -23.91 -11.65
C LYS A 15 -12.98 -24.47 -10.59
N PHE A 16 -13.52 -23.62 -9.72
CA PHE A 16 -14.27 -24.04 -8.52
C PHE A 16 -15.75 -23.65 -8.53
N TYR A 17 -16.16 -22.71 -9.36
CA TYR A 17 -17.55 -22.30 -9.47
C TYR A 17 -18.20 -22.81 -10.75
N ARG A 18 -19.37 -23.43 -10.62
CA ARG A 18 -20.19 -23.92 -11.75
C ARG A 18 -21.30 -22.95 -12.15
N ASN A 19 -21.77 -22.12 -11.22
CA ASN A 19 -22.97 -21.29 -11.40
C ASN A 19 -22.65 -19.82 -11.69
N ILE A 20 -21.40 -19.40 -11.53
CA ILE A 20 -20.90 -18.08 -11.91
C ILE A 20 -19.67 -18.28 -12.78
N ASP A 21 -19.38 -17.33 -13.67
CA ASP A 21 -18.08 -17.25 -14.34
C ASP A 21 -17.23 -16.15 -13.67
N PRO A 22 -16.28 -16.51 -12.78
CA PRO A 22 -15.40 -15.56 -12.13
C PRO A 22 -14.50 -14.78 -13.11
N LYS A 23 -14.41 -15.17 -14.39
CA LYS A 23 -13.65 -14.40 -15.39
C LYS A 23 -14.37 -13.11 -15.79
N LEU A 24 -15.68 -13.02 -15.56
CA LEU A 24 -16.48 -11.81 -15.83
C LEU A 24 -16.26 -10.71 -14.78
N THR A 25 -15.58 -11.01 -13.67
CA THR A 25 -15.24 -10.01 -12.65
C THR A 25 -14.43 -8.87 -13.28
N ARG A 26 -15.00 -7.67 -13.19
CA ARG A 26 -14.32 -6.43 -13.54
C ARG A 26 -13.60 -5.90 -12.32
N ILE A 27 -12.32 -5.58 -12.47
CA ILE A 27 -11.48 -5.05 -11.40
C ILE A 27 -10.96 -3.72 -11.90
N PHE A 28 -11.17 -2.66 -11.11
CA PHE A 28 -10.71 -1.33 -11.44
C PHE A 28 -9.63 -0.89 -10.45
N ILE A 29 -8.60 -0.23 -10.96
CA ILE A 29 -7.71 0.62 -10.17
C ILE A 29 -7.99 2.04 -10.62
N VAL A 30 -8.33 2.91 -9.67
CA VAL A 30 -8.56 4.33 -9.92
C VAL A 30 -7.44 5.10 -9.22
N GLU A 31 -6.71 5.91 -9.98
CA GLU A 31 -5.56 6.69 -9.52
C GLU A 31 -5.72 8.15 -9.97
N ALA A 32 -5.55 9.08 -9.03
CA ALA A 32 -5.68 10.51 -9.30
C ALA A 32 -4.47 11.05 -10.06
N ALA A 33 -3.29 10.46 -9.86
CA ALA A 33 -2.09 10.81 -10.60
C ALA A 33 -2.10 10.27 -12.05
N GLU A 34 -1.22 10.80 -12.89
CA GLU A 34 -1.07 10.36 -14.29
C GLU A 34 -0.63 8.88 -14.43
N ARG A 35 0.01 8.33 -13.39
CA ARG A 35 0.58 6.98 -13.39
C ARG A 35 0.39 6.30 -12.04
N ILE A 36 0.10 5.01 -12.08
CA ILE A 36 0.26 4.14 -10.90
C ILE A 36 1.75 4.01 -10.54
N LEU A 37 2.03 3.71 -9.28
CA LEU A 37 3.40 3.51 -8.80
C LEU A 37 4.29 4.72 -9.15
N GLY A 38 3.81 5.94 -8.88
CA GLY A 38 4.44 7.18 -9.29
C GLY A 38 5.86 7.41 -8.74
N THR A 39 6.24 6.70 -7.66
CA THR A 39 7.60 6.70 -7.10
C THR A 39 8.61 5.94 -7.95
N PHE A 40 8.16 5.10 -8.88
CA PHE A 40 9.00 4.36 -9.80
C PHE A 40 9.22 5.13 -11.11
N ALA A 41 10.31 4.78 -11.80
CA ALA A 41 10.59 5.27 -13.14
C ALA A 41 9.39 5.03 -14.09
N PRO A 42 9.07 5.99 -14.99
CA PRO A 42 7.92 5.91 -15.91
C PRO A 42 7.80 4.60 -16.70
N GLU A 43 8.95 4.04 -17.11
CA GLU A 43 9.04 2.76 -17.81
C GLU A 43 8.56 1.59 -16.96
N LEU A 44 8.87 1.58 -15.66
CA LEU A 44 8.48 0.51 -14.74
C LEU A 44 6.99 0.62 -14.38
N SER A 45 6.48 1.83 -14.13
CA SER A 45 5.04 2.07 -13.97
C SER A 45 4.26 1.59 -15.19
N SER A 46 4.70 1.95 -16.41
CA SER A 46 4.04 1.54 -17.65
C SER A 46 4.04 0.03 -17.84
N LYS A 47 5.15 -0.65 -17.50
CA LYS A 47 5.21 -2.12 -17.52
C LYS A 47 4.25 -2.72 -16.49
N ALA A 48 4.19 -2.17 -15.28
CA ALA A 48 3.27 -2.64 -14.26
C ALA A 48 1.80 -2.53 -14.70
N THR A 49 1.41 -1.41 -15.32
CA THR A 49 0.08 -1.22 -15.90
C THR A 49 -0.24 -2.31 -16.91
N ARG A 50 0.63 -2.53 -17.90
CA ARG A 50 0.44 -3.57 -18.92
C ARG A 50 0.30 -4.98 -18.32
N GLU A 51 1.05 -5.28 -17.28
CA GLU A 51 0.96 -6.58 -16.60
C GLU A 51 -0.33 -6.73 -15.80
N LEU A 52 -0.87 -5.66 -15.21
CA LEU A 52 -2.18 -5.64 -14.57
C LEU A 52 -3.32 -5.79 -15.59
N GLU A 53 -3.22 -5.11 -16.73
CA GLU A 53 -4.19 -5.20 -17.83
C GLU A 53 -4.25 -6.61 -18.42
N LYS A 54 -3.11 -7.31 -18.54
CA LYS A 54 -3.08 -8.74 -18.92
C LYS A 54 -3.79 -9.64 -17.92
N LEU A 55 -3.83 -9.25 -16.64
CA LEU A 55 -4.62 -9.90 -15.60
C LEU A 55 -6.07 -9.39 -15.59
N GLY A 56 -6.48 -8.62 -16.60
CA GLY A 56 -7.79 -8.01 -16.82
C GLY A 56 -8.26 -7.06 -15.73
N VAL A 57 -7.30 -6.34 -15.15
CA VAL A 57 -7.53 -5.15 -14.33
C VAL A 57 -7.62 -3.94 -15.26
N GLN A 58 -8.65 -3.11 -15.08
CA GLN A 58 -8.83 -1.84 -15.78
C GLN A 58 -8.17 -0.75 -14.95
N VAL A 59 -7.15 -0.08 -15.50
CA VAL A 59 -6.39 0.96 -14.78
C VAL A 59 -6.80 2.32 -15.30
N TRP A 60 -7.43 3.13 -14.44
CA TRP A 60 -7.89 4.48 -14.74
C TRP A 60 -7.00 5.46 -13.98
N THR A 61 -6.10 6.13 -14.70
CA THR A 61 -5.24 7.19 -14.15
C THR A 61 -5.84 8.56 -14.45
N SER A 62 -5.27 9.61 -13.85
CA SER A 62 -5.80 10.99 -13.95
C SER A 62 -7.28 11.09 -13.58
N SER A 63 -7.73 10.19 -12.70
CA SER A 63 -9.14 9.96 -12.37
C SER A 63 -9.29 10.07 -10.86
N MET A 64 -9.82 11.21 -10.41
CA MET A 64 -10.02 11.47 -8.99
C MET A 64 -11.40 11.00 -8.56
N VAL A 65 -11.45 10.14 -7.54
CA VAL A 65 -12.69 9.76 -6.86
C VAL A 65 -13.21 10.97 -6.09
N SER A 66 -14.47 11.34 -6.33
CA SER A 66 -15.13 12.43 -5.63
C SER A 66 -16.05 11.95 -4.50
N ASP A 67 -16.61 10.74 -4.62
CA ASP A 67 -17.52 10.18 -3.62
C ASP A 67 -17.52 8.64 -3.65
N VAL A 68 -17.85 8.03 -2.51
CA VAL A 68 -17.98 6.57 -2.34
C VAL A 68 -19.20 6.30 -1.45
N ASP A 69 -20.08 5.43 -1.93
CA ASP A 69 -21.26 5.00 -1.18
C ASP A 69 -21.38 3.46 -1.15
N ALA A 70 -22.53 2.95 -0.69
CA ALA A 70 -22.77 1.52 -0.54
C ALA A 70 -22.80 0.74 -1.88
N ASP A 71 -23.07 1.43 -2.98
CA ASP A 71 -23.32 0.82 -4.29
C ASP A 71 -22.19 1.09 -5.30
N GLY A 72 -21.24 1.97 -4.98
CA GLY A 72 -20.09 2.19 -5.84
C GLY A 72 -19.27 3.45 -5.58
N VAL A 73 -18.64 3.93 -6.65
CA VAL A 73 -17.65 5.01 -6.64
C VAL A 73 -17.99 6.05 -7.72
N GLN A 74 -17.97 7.33 -7.35
CA GLN A 74 -18.14 8.46 -8.25
C GLN A 74 -16.77 9.03 -8.67
N ILE A 75 -16.54 9.18 -9.97
CA ILE A 75 -15.32 9.70 -10.58
C ILE A 75 -15.71 10.87 -11.49
N GLY A 76 -15.66 12.09 -10.97
CA GLY A 76 -16.16 13.26 -11.70
C GLY A 76 -17.64 13.09 -12.07
N ARG A 77 -17.94 12.94 -13.36
CA ARG A 77 -19.31 12.70 -13.86
C ARG A 77 -19.65 11.23 -14.07
N GLU A 78 -18.68 10.33 -14.01
CA GLU A 78 -18.89 8.90 -14.24
C GLU A 78 -19.08 8.16 -12.91
N ARG A 79 -19.95 7.14 -12.93
CA ARG A 79 -20.19 6.26 -11.78
C ARG A 79 -19.81 4.83 -12.12
N ILE A 80 -19.04 4.21 -11.23
CA ILE A 80 -18.72 2.78 -11.30
C ILE A 80 -19.49 2.08 -10.19
N GLU A 81 -20.48 1.27 -10.57
CA GLU A 81 -21.15 0.36 -9.64
C GLU A 81 -20.18 -0.73 -9.19
N ALA A 82 -20.05 -0.90 -7.87
CA ALA A 82 -19.12 -1.85 -7.29
C ALA A 82 -19.66 -2.41 -5.98
N ALA A 83 -19.85 -3.72 -5.93
CA ALA A 83 -20.22 -4.42 -4.69
C ALA A 83 -19.08 -4.43 -3.63
N THR A 84 -17.87 -4.04 -4.01
CA THR A 84 -16.72 -3.99 -3.10
C THR A 84 -15.80 -2.85 -3.51
N VAL A 85 -15.64 -1.89 -2.60
CA VAL A 85 -14.70 -0.77 -2.75
C VAL A 85 -13.58 -0.94 -1.73
N LEU A 86 -12.33 -0.92 -2.22
CA LEU A 86 -11.14 -1.06 -1.38
C LEU A 86 -10.33 0.23 -1.48
N TRP A 87 -10.40 1.04 -0.43
CA TRP A 87 -9.71 2.33 -0.38
C TRP A 87 -8.26 2.15 0.10
N ALA A 88 -7.31 2.40 -0.80
CA ALA A 88 -5.87 2.31 -0.53
C ALA A 88 -5.11 3.61 -0.87
N ALA A 89 -5.84 4.72 -1.04
CA ALA A 89 -5.29 6.02 -1.44
C ALA A 89 -5.27 7.00 -0.25
N GLY A 90 -4.23 7.82 -0.16
CA GLY A 90 -4.15 8.93 0.79
C GLY A 90 -4.09 8.50 2.26
N ILE A 91 -2.91 8.64 2.87
CA ILE A 91 -2.76 8.58 4.33
C ILE A 91 -2.65 10.02 4.81
N LYS A 92 -3.53 10.41 5.73
CA LYS A 92 -3.44 11.67 6.45
C LYS A 92 -2.63 11.44 7.73
N ALA A 93 -1.70 12.33 8.04
CA ALA A 93 -0.99 12.26 9.31
C ALA A 93 -1.93 12.56 10.48
N SER A 94 -1.44 12.33 11.70
CA SER A 94 -2.23 12.49 12.91
C SER A 94 -2.44 13.97 13.17
N ASP A 95 -3.56 14.34 13.79
CA ASP A 95 -3.84 15.73 14.18
C ASP A 95 -2.87 16.25 15.27
N LEU A 96 -1.94 15.43 15.74
CA LEU A 96 -0.98 15.74 16.79
C LEU A 96 -0.16 17.01 16.50
N GLY A 97 0.31 17.19 15.27
CA GLY A 97 1.07 18.38 14.89
C GLY A 97 0.27 19.67 15.12
N ARG A 98 -0.99 19.68 14.65
CA ARG A 98 -1.91 20.80 14.88
C ARG A 98 -2.22 21.03 16.35
N MET A 99 -2.46 19.95 17.11
CA MET A 99 -2.76 20.06 18.55
C MET A 99 -1.59 20.65 19.35
N MET A 100 -0.35 20.38 18.93
CA MET A 100 0.85 20.95 19.54
C MET A 100 1.17 22.37 19.06
N GLY A 101 0.43 22.90 18.07
CA GLY A 101 0.69 24.20 17.47
C GLY A 101 1.99 24.28 16.67
N VAL A 102 2.51 23.14 16.22
CA VAL A 102 3.74 23.09 15.41
C VAL A 102 3.40 23.18 13.93
N GLU A 103 4.36 23.62 13.12
CA GLU A 103 4.18 23.73 11.68
C GLU A 103 3.93 22.36 11.04
N THR A 104 2.89 22.29 10.21
CA THR A 104 2.52 21.08 9.48
C THR A 104 2.34 21.35 8.00
N ASP A 105 2.62 20.35 7.16
CA ASP A 105 2.32 20.41 5.72
C ASP A 105 0.81 20.22 5.42
N ARG A 106 0.44 20.28 4.14
CA ARG A 106 -0.94 20.07 3.68
C ARG A 106 -1.55 18.69 4.00
N SER A 107 -0.70 17.72 4.33
CA SER A 107 -1.06 16.35 4.70
C SER A 107 -0.99 16.12 6.21
N ASP A 108 -0.81 17.20 6.99
CA ASP A 108 -0.68 17.26 8.44
C ASP A 108 0.58 16.62 9.01
N ARG A 109 1.59 16.44 8.17
CA ARG A 109 2.90 15.95 8.61
C ARG A 109 3.65 17.09 9.26
N ILE A 110 4.27 16.83 10.42
CA ILE A 110 5.05 17.80 11.19
C ILE A 110 6.31 18.16 10.41
N VAL A 111 6.52 19.44 10.15
CA VAL A 111 7.77 19.92 9.52
C VAL A 111 8.90 19.77 10.54
N VAL A 112 9.93 19.02 10.16
CA VAL A 112 11.07 18.69 11.03
C VAL A 112 12.35 19.38 10.56
N GLU A 113 13.25 19.60 11.51
CA GLU A 113 14.60 20.09 11.28
C GLU A 113 15.50 19.03 10.63
N ASN A 114 16.69 19.44 10.20
CA ASN A 114 17.67 18.56 9.56
C ASN A 114 18.11 17.37 10.43
N ASP A 115 17.93 17.42 11.75
CA ASP A 115 18.24 16.34 12.69
C ASP A 115 17.00 15.52 13.10
N LEU A 116 15.85 15.76 12.44
CA LEU A 116 14.53 15.17 12.70
C LEU A 116 13.85 15.66 13.99
N SER A 117 14.37 16.72 14.61
CA SER A 117 13.71 17.38 15.74
C SER A 117 12.63 18.37 15.29
N LEU A 118 11.78 18.79 16.22
CA LEU A 118 10.77 19.82 15.97
C LEU A 118 11.40 21.22 16.06
N PRO A 119 11.04 22.17 15.18
CA PRO A 119 11.43 23.57 15.31
C PRO A 119 11.05 24.11 16.69
N GLY A 120 12.01 24.72 17.39
CA GLY A 120 11.81 25.25 18.76
C GLY A 120 11.75 24.20 19.88
N HIS A 121 11.72 22.90 19.55
CA HIS A 121 11.64 21.79 20.51
C HIS A 121 12.71 20.73 20.20
N PRO A 122 14.00 21.02 20.47
CA PRO A 122 15.10 20.12 20.13
C PRO A 122 15.03 18.77 20.86
N GLU A 123 14.29 18.67 21.96
CA GLU A 123 14.05 17.44 22.73
C GLU A 123 12.99 16.50 22.13
N VAL A 124 12.20 16.98 21.16
CA VAL A 124 11.11 16.23 20.54
C VAL A 124 11.49 15.88 19.10
N PHE A 125 11.25 14.61 18.72
CA PHE A 125 11.54 14.10 17.38
C PHE A 125 10.29 13.55 16.71
N ALA A 126 10.19 13.72 15.40
CA ALA A 126 9.17 13.08 14.57
C ALA A 126 9.82 12.32 13.41
N GLY A 127 9.24 11.19 13.03
CA GLY A 127 9.72 10.36 11.93
C GLY A 127 8.60 9.50 11.33
N GLY A 128 8.90 8.86 10.21
CA GLY A 128 7.95 8.09 9.41
C GLY A 128 6.86 8.97 8.82
N ASP A 129 5.66 8.39 8.69
CA ASP A 129 4.54 9.05 8.00
C ASP A 129 4.02 10.31 8.73
N GLN A 130 4.48 10.58 9.95
CA GLN A 130 4.16 11.81 10.70
C GLN A 130 5.13 12.97 10.41
N ALA A 131 6.29 12.70 9.81
CA ALA A 131 7.31 13.72 9.56
C ALA A 131 7.29 14.22 8.11
N CYS A 132 7.49 15.52 7.97
CA CYS A 132 7.74 16.19 6.72
C CYS A 132 9.21 16.65 6.70
N PHE A 133 10.09 15.77 6.23
CA PHE A 133 11.50 16.10 6.04
C PHE A 133 11.71 16.73 4.66
N MET A 134 12.17 17.98 4.64
CA MET A 134 12.49 18.74 3.44
C MET A 134 13.92 18.44 2.97
N LEU A 135 14.06 17.99 1.72
CA LEU A 135 15.35 17.82 1.07
C LEU A 135 15.88 19.16 0.55
N GLU A 136 17.19 19.25 0.33
CA GLU A 136 17.87 20.45 -0.21
C GLU A 136 17.30 20.92 -1.57
N ASN A 137 16.69 20.00 -2.33
CA ASN A 137 16.06 20.30 -3.62
C ASN A 137 14.60 20.76 -3.50
N GLY A 138 14.09 20.97 -2.28
CA GLY A 138 12.71 21.38 -2.00
C GLY A 138 11.68 20.24 -2.06
N ALA A 139 12.09 19.00 -2.37
CA ALA A 139 11.20 17.84 -2.31
C ALA A 139 11.07 17.31 -0.87
N THR A 140 9.98 16.60 -0.58
CA THR A 140 9.82 15.90 0.71
C THR A 140 10.11 14.41 0.56
N LEU A 141 10.57 13.79 1.65
CA LEU A 141 10.70 12.33 1.66
C LEU A 141 9.32 11.66 1.58
N PRO A 142 9.21 10.54 0.84
CA PRO A 142 7.97 9.78 0.75
C PRO A 142 7.69 9.01 2.04
N GLY A 143 6.41 8.88 2.40
CA GLY A 143 5.94 8.04 3.51
C GLY A 143 6.05 6.56 3.18
N ILE A 144 7.26 6.01 3.28
CA ILE A 144 7.55 4.60 3.01
C ILE A 144 8.40 3.99 4.13
N ALA A 145 8.22 2.69 4.38
CA ALA A 145 8.92 1.98 5.45
C ALA A 145 10.47 2.15 5.43
N PRO A 146 11.17 2.11 4.28
CA PRO A 146 12.63 2.33 4.26
C PRO A 146 13.07 3.71 4.74
N VAL A 147 12.24 4.74 4.53
CA VAL A 147 12.49 6.11 5.04
C VAL A 147 12.31 6.11 6.55
N ALA A 148 11.16 5.65 7.05
CA ALA A 148 10.86 5.57 8.48
C ALA A 148 11.91 4.78 9.27
N MET A 149 12.41 3.67 8.71
CA MET A 149 13.47 2.88 9.33
C MET A 149 14.80 3.66 9.43
N GLN A 150 15.16 4.45 8.41
CA GLN A 150 16.37 5.25 8.44
C GLN A 150 16.25 6.43 9.39
N GLU A 151 15.08 7.09 9.42
CA GLU A 151 14.77 8.17 10.35
C GLU A 151 14.82 7.69 11.80
N GLY A 152 14.17 6.57 12.13
CA GLY A 152 14.22 6.00 13.48
C GLY A 152 15.65 5.67 13.93
N ASN A 153 16.49 5.13 13.03
CA ASN A 153 17.91 4.90 13.32
C ASN A 153 18.70 6.20 13.52
N ALA A 154 18.35 7.27 12.80
CA ALA A 154 19.00 8.56 12.94
C ALA A 154 18.59 9.23 14.26
N ILE A 155 17.30 9.28 14.57
CA ILE A 155 16.75 9.78 15.83
C ILE A 155 17.41 9.07 17.03
N GLY A 156 17.46 7.73 17.01
CA GLY A 156 18.12 6.96 18.07
C GLY A 156 19.60 7.32 18.25
N LYS A 157 20.33 7.59 17.17
CA LYS A 157 21.72 8.06 17.25
C LYS A 157 21.83 9.50 17.76
N THR A 158 20.90 10.37 17.39
CA THR A 158 20.85 11.75 17.88
C THR A 158 20.62 11.77 19.39
N ILE A 159 19.64 11.03 19.89
CA ILE A 159 19.38 10.89 21.34
C ILE A 159 20.62 10.39 22.08
N LEU A 160 21.29 9.36 21.56
CA LEU A 160 22.54 8.86 22.15
C LEU A 160 23.69 9.86 22.14
N ASN A 161 23.75 10.75 21.14
CA ASN A 161 24.75 11.80 21.07
C ASN A 161 24.45 12.92 22.07
N ASP A 162 23.18 13.31 22.20
CA ASP A 162 22.74 14.32 23.16
C ASP A 162 23.07 13.90 24.60
N ILE A 163 22.78 12.65 24.96
CA ILE A 163 23.14 12.08 26.28
C ILE A 163 24.65 12.13 26.52
N LYS A 164 25.47 12.02 25.47
CA LYS A 164 26.94 12.02 25.54
C LYS A 164 27.55 13.41 25.34
N GLY A 165 26.75 14.47 25.22
CA GLY A 165 27.23 15.83 24.91
C GLY A 165 27.96 15.93 23.56
N LYS A 166 27.64 15.06 22.60
CA LYS A 166 28.23 15.06 21.26
C LYS A 166 27.39 15.91 20.29
N PRO A 167 28.01 16.51 19.27
CA PRO A 167 27.27 17.28 18.28
C PRO A 167 26.28 16.39 17.51
N ARG A 168 25.08 16.94 17.26
CA ARG A 168 24.07 16.32 16.40
C ARG A 168 24.55 16.24 14.96
N LYS A 169 24.04 15.24 14.23
CA LYS A 169 24.38 15.03 12.81
C LYS A 169 23.12 15.19 11.97
N PRO A 170 23.20 15.88 10.82
CA PRO A 170 22.07 15.99 9.92
C PRO A 170 21.70 14.61 9.37
N PHE A 171 20.40 14.36 9.27
CA PHE A 171 19.85 13.19 8.62
C PHE A 171 20.13 13.24 7.12
N LYS A 172 20.58 12.11 6.58
CA LYS A 172 20.79 11.92 5.14
C LYS A 172 20.15 10.62 4.72
N TYR A 173 19.04 10.73 4.00
CA TYR A 173 18.38 9.58 3.40
C TYR A 173 19.27 8.95 2.33
N ARG A 174 19.44 7.63 2.37
CA ARG A 174 20.09 6.87 1.31
C ARG A 174 19.06 5.97 0.68
N ASP A 175 18.73 6.24 -0.58
CA ASP A 175 17.85 5.38 -1.35
C ASP A 175 18.55 4.06 -1.64
N LYS A 176 17.99 2.96 -1.11
CA LYS A 176 18.49 1.60 -1.33
C LYS A 176 17.76 0.90 -2.49
N GLY A 177 16.85 1.60 -3.15
CA GLY A 177 15.95 1.07 -4.14
C GLY A 177 14.58 0.71 -3.59
N GLN A 178 13.64 0.50 -4.50
CA GLN A 178 12.25 0.19 -4.24
C GLN A 178 11.82 -1.04 -5.04
N MET A 179 10.86 -1.78 -4.50
CA MET A 179 10.35 -3.00 -5.15
C MET A 179 8.85 -3.14 -4.92
N ALA A 180 8.12 -3.56 -5.95
CA ALA A 180 6.68 -3.79 -5.87
C ALA A 180 6.29 -5.08 -6.60
N THR A 181 5.39 -5.85 -6.00
CA THR A 181 4.83 -7.07 -6.60
C THR A 181 3.54 -6.75 -7.35
N ILE A 182 3.41 -7.29 -8.56
CA ILE A 182 2.24 -7.10 -9.41
C ILE A 182 1.32 -8.32 -9.34
N GLY A 183 1.90 -9.53 -9.37
CA GLY A 183 1.20 -10.81 -9.31
C GLY A 183 2.18 -11.98 -9.15
N ARG A 184 1.73 -13.23 -9.33
CA ARG A 184 2.62 -14.39 -9.24
C ARG A 184 3.71 -14.31 -10.31
N ASN A 185 4.96 -14.47 -9.88
CA ASN A 185 6.17 -14.38 -10.71
C ASN A 185 6.39 -13.04 -11.43
N LYS A 186 5.74 -11.95 -10.97
CA LYS A 186 5.90 -10.62 -11.58
C LYS A 186 6.11 -9.56 -10.50
N ALA A 187 7.29 -8.96 -10.51
CA ALA A 187 7.62 -7.80 -9.71
C ALA A 187 8.39 -6.77 -10.56
N ILE A 188 8.47 -5.55 -10.03
CA ILE A 188 9.37 -4.51 -10.51
C ILE A 188 10.34 -4.15 -9.39
N VAL A 189 11.60 -3.95 -9.75
CA VAL A 189 12.69 -3.58 -8.85
C VAL A 189 13.44 -2.41 -9.48
N GLU A 190 13.65 -1.37 -8.69
CA GLU A 190 14.41 -0.19 -9.08
C GLU A 190 15.50 0.05 -8.03
N ILE A 191 16.76 0.05 -8.44
CA ILE A 191 17.92 0.31 -7.57
C ILE A 191 18.83 1.29 -8.30
N GLY A 192 18.71 2.59 -7.98
CA GLY A 192 19.39 3.65 -8.72
C GLY A 192 19.05 3.57 -10.21
N ASN A 193 20.05 3.41 -11.08
CA ASN A 193 19.84 3.30 -12.52
C ASN A 193 19.45 1.88 -12.99
N LEU A 194 19.51 0.88 -12.11
CA LEU A 194 19.20 -0.51 -12.44
C LEU A 194 17.68 -0.74 -12.34
N LYS A 195 17.06 -1.07 -13.47
CA LYS A 195 15.63 -1.33 -13.58
C LYS A 195 15.39 -2.80 -13.99
N ILE A 196 14.87 -3.61 -13.08
CA ILE A 196 14.60 -5.04 -13.32
C ILE A 196 13.09 -5.27 -13.27
N ASN A 197 12.58 -6.15 -14.15
CA ASN A 197 11.18 -6.53 -14.19
C ASN A 197 11.00 -8.04 -14.45
N GLY A 198 9.81 -8.56 -14.14
CA GLY A 198 9.43 -9.95 -14.45
C GLY A 198 9.84 -10.96 -13.37
N ALA A 199 10.08 -12.21 -13.78
CA ALA A 199 10.35 -13.32 -12.86
C ALA A 199 11.68 -13.15 -12.10
N PHE A 200 12.69 -12.56 -12.73
CA PHE A 200 13.97 -12.27 -12.07
C PHE A 200 13.82 -11.17 -10.99
N ALA A 201 13.07 -10.11 -11.27
CA ALA A 201 12.69 -9.11 -10.27
C ALA A 201 11.90 -9.73 -9.11
N TRP A 202 10.98 -10.64 -9.43
CA TRP A 202 10.19 -11.36 -8.42
C TRP A 202 11.07 -12.23 -7.51
N PHE A 203 12.07 -12.92 -8.07
CA PHE A 203 13.05 -13.69 -7.30
C PHE A 203 13.93 -12.79 -6.41
N THR A 204 14.41 -11.66 -6.94
CA THR A 204 15.17 -10.66 -6.16
C THR A 204 14.33 -10.09 -5.01
N TRP A 205 13.07 -9.74 -5.28
CA TRP A 205 12.13 -9.30 -4.24
C TRP A 205 11.97 -10.36 -3.15
N LEU A 206 11.83 -11.62 -3.53
CA LEU A 206 11.70 -12.74 -2.59
C LEU A 206 12.95 -12.87 -1.71
N LEU A 207 14.14 -12.85 -2.30
CA LEU A 207 15.40 -12.93 -1.55
C LEU A 207 15.54 -11.79 -0.53
N VAL A 208 15.27 -10.56 -0.96
CA VAL A 208 15.36 -9.39 -0.07
C VAL A 208 14.28 -9.44 1.02
N HIS A 209 13.05 -9.82 0.67
CA HIS A 209 11.96 -9.96 1.65
C HIS A 209 12.31 -11.00 2.73
N ILE A 210 12.84 -12.15 2.34
CA ILE A 210 13.31 -13.20 3.26
C ILE A 210 14.46 -12.71 4.14
N TYR A 211 15.39 -11.93 3.58
CA TYR A 211 16.48 -11.34 4.35
C TYR A 211 15.97 -10.42 5.46
N TYR A 212 14.95 -9.60 5.17
CA TYR A 212 14.34 -8.69 6.16
C TYR A 212 13.40 -9.38 7.17
N LEU A 213 12.93 -10.61 6.92
CA LEU A 213 12.21 -11.38 7.94
C LEU A 213 13.14 -11.71 9.11
N SER A 214 12.80 -11.27 10.32
CA SER A 214 13.68 -11.26 11.50
C SER A 214 14.15 -12.65 12.03
N THR A 215 13.57 -13.78 11.59
CA THR A 215 13.85 -15.09 12.21
C THR A 215 14.18 -16.19 11.20
N PHE A 216 15.37 -16.80 11.32
CA PHE A 216 15.90 -17.83 10.41
C PHE A 216 14.98 -19.05 10.23
N ARG A 217 14.22 -19.46 11.27
CA ARG A 217 13.24 -20.57 11.18
C ARG A 217 12.06 -20.28 10.26
N HIS A 218 11.55 -19.04 10.25
CA HIS A 218 10.45 -18.66 9.35
C HIS A 218 10.91 -18.54 7.90
N ARG A 219 12.17 -18.16 7.67
CA ARG A 219 12.78 -18.05 6.33
C ARG A 219 12.77 -19.39 5.57
N VAL A 220 13.18 -20.47 6.25
CA VAL A 220 13.26 -21.82 5.65
C VAL A 220 11.86 -22.41 5.40
N PHE A 221 10.91 -22.21 6.32
CA PHE A 221 9.55 -22.73 6.15
C PHE A 221 8.82 -22.05 4.99
N VAL A 222 8.97 -20.73 4.81
CA VAL A 222 8.40 -19.99 3.67
C VAL A 222 9.02 -20.48 2.35
N LEU A 223 10.34 -20.70 2.31
CA LEU A 223 11.01 -21.26 1.13
C LEU A 223 10.53 -22.68 0.79
N MET A 224 10.36 -23.55 1.79
CA MET A 224 9.87 -24.93 1.57
C MET A 224 8.40 -24.97 1.17
N GLN A 225 7.53 -24.17 1.80
CA GLN A 225 6.12 -24.06 1.42
C GLN A 225 5.97 -23.52 -0.01
N TRP A 226 6.85 -22.62 -0.44
CA TRP A 226 6.90 -22.12 -1.80
C TRP A 226 7.46 -23.12 -2.81
N ALA A 227 8.56 -23.82 -2.47
CA ALA A 227 9.10 -24.89 -3.30
C ALA A 227 8.03 -25.99 -3.52
N TRP A 228 7.28 -26.32 -2.46
CA TRP A 228 6.15 -27.24 -2.52
C TRP A 228 5.00 -26.69 -3.38
N SER A 229 4.59 -25.43 -3.22
CA SER A 229 3.56 -24.77 -4.05
C SER A 229 3.94 -24.65 -5.53
N TYR A 230 5.24 -24.47 -5.81
CA TYR A 230 5.79 -24.42 -7.16
C TYR A 230 5.82 -25.81 -7.81
N PHE A 231 6.16 -26.86 -7.05
CA PHE A 231 6.20 -28.24 -7.56
C PHE A 231 4.83 -28.91 -7.64
N THR A 232 3.92 -28.62 -6.72
CA THR A 232 2.66 -29.40 -6.59
C THR A 232 1.46 -28.79 -7.29
N PHE A 233 1.55 -27.59 -7.89
CA PHE A 233 0.36 -26.85 -8.36
C PHE A 233 -0.77 -26.82 -7.29
N GLY A 234 -0.39 -26.94 -6.01
CA GLY A 234 -1.26 -27.32 -4.91
C GLY A 234 -1.79 -26.11 -4.17
N TYR A 235 -3.11 -25.94 -4.26
CA TYR A 235 -3.91 -24.87 -3.66
C TYR A 235 -3.69 -24.69 -2.16
N GLY A 236 -3.21 -23.51 -1.75
CA GLY A 236 -3.00 -23.12 -0.35
C GLY A 236 -4.02 -22.12 0.20
N ALA A 237 -5.20 -21.98 -0.42
CA ALA A 237 -6.26 -21.10 0.06
C ALA A 237 -7.54 -21.90 0.34
N ARG A 238 -7.46 -22.81 1.31
CA ARG A 238 -8.64 -23.42 1.93
C ARG A 238 -8.77 -22.87 3.35
N LEU A 239 -9.44 -21.73 3.45
CA LEU A 239 -10.07 -21.31 4.70
C LEU A 239 -11.57 -21.36 4.43
N ILE A 240 -12.13 -22.58 4.51
CA ILE A 240 -13.57 -22.76 4.63
C ILE A 240 -13.90 -22.36 6.06
N VAL A 241 -14.09 -21.06 6.28
CA VAL A 241 -14.77 -20.61 7.49
C VAL A 241 -16.24 -20.87 7.24
N ASN A 242 -16.86 -21.71 8.06
CA ASN A 242 -18.31 -21.75 8.17
C ASN A 242 -18.74 -20.37 8.68
N ARG A 243 -19.06 -19.44 7.77
CA ARG A 243 -19.66 -18.16 8.12
C ARG A 243 -21.16 -18.34 7.97
N ASP A 244 -21.86 -18.34 9.10
CA ASP A 244 -23.28 -18.02 9.12
C ASP A 244 -23.44 -16.58 8.64
N TRP A 245 -23.95 -16.42 7.43
CA TRP A 245 -24.25 -15.12 6.87
C TRP A 245 -25.42 -14.53 7.66
N ARG A 246 -25.15 -13.65 8.62
CA ARG A 246 -26.18 -12.76 9.17
C ARG A 246 -26.48 -11.70 8.12
N ILE A 247 -27.43 -12.01 7.25
CA ILE A 247 -28.08 -11.01 6.40
C ILE A 247 -28.83 -10.09 7.37
N TYR A 248 -28.34 -8.86 7.56
CA TYR A 248 -29.15 -7.82 8.17
C TYR A 248 -30.26 -7.49 7.18
N ARG A 249 -31.42 -8.11 7.37
CA ARG A 249 -32.66 -7.68 6.73
C ARG A 249 -33.02 -6.33 7.33
N GLU A 250 -33.07 -5.29 6.50
CA GLU A 250 -33.71 -4.03 6.89
C GLU A 250 -35.11 -4.32 7.42
N LYS A 251 -35.37 -3.88 8.64
CA LYS A 251 -36.68 -3.95 9.24
C LYS A 251 -37.53 -2.90 8.53
N LYS A 252 -38.37 -3.32 7.58
CA LYS A 252 -39.50 -2.50 7.12
C LYS A 252 -40.32 -2.16 8.37
N GLN A 253 -40.21 -0.93 8.86
CA GLN A 253 -41.16 -0.35 9.77
C GLN A 253 -42.46 -0.16 8.98
N GLY A 254 -43.40 -1.08 9.17
CA GLY A 254 -44.80 -0.82 8.84
C GLY A 254 -45.32 0.20 9.85
N CYS A 255 -45.65 1.40 9.37
CA CYS A 255 -46.76 2.15 9.95
C CYS A 255 -48.02 1.58 9.29
N ASP A 256 -48.67 0.65 9.97
CA ASP A 256 -50.11 0.49 9.79
C ASP A 256 -50.75 1.63 10.60
N ASP A 257 -51.25 2.64 9.88
CA ASP A 257 -52.16 3.63 10.45
C ASP A 257 -53.50 2.93 10.73
N ASP A 258 -53.78 2.73 12.02
CA ASP A 258 -55.09 2.35 12.52
C ASP A 258 -56.13 3.37 12.06
N SER A 259 -57.00 2.93 11.15
CA SER A 259 -58.26 3.57 10.85
C SER A 259 -59.40 2.72 11.41
N SER A 260 -60.38 3.40 12.00
CA SER A 260 -61.72 2.94 12.41
C SER A 260 -61.88 2.15 13.72
N SER A 261 -62.27 2.83 14.81
CA SER A 261 -63.69 2.99 15.24
C SER A 261 -63.78 3.61 16.63
#